data_AF-A0A834XM35-F1
#
_entry.id   AF-A0A834XM35-F1
#
_cell.length_a   1.000
_cell.length_b   1.000
_cell.length_c   1.000
_cell.angle_alpha   90.00
_cell.angle_beta   90.00
_cell.angle_gamma   90.00
#
_symmetry.space_group_name_H-M   'P 1'
#
loop_
_entity.id
_entity.type
_entity.pdbx_description
1 polymer ?
#
loop_
_entity_poly.entity_id
_entity_poly.type
_entity_poly.pdbx_seq_one_letter_code
_entity_poly.pdbx_strand_id
1 'polypeptide(L)'
;MTWHNLLDGRGRFPPKNKLSENAHELVLEHIRLLPLTPAHYVRHNSTRVYVEGNISQAKAYRLYEASALSKNQQPERQMLVYFYTWDKSDQDDQQDEYNTHLIRKDRARAEKIKDEELSKTNKTMMTACFDLQAILFSPVI
;
A
#
# COMPACT_ATOMS: atom_id res chain seq x y z
N MET A 1 8.47 -13.27 5.46
CA MET A 1 7.57 -14.44 5.28
C MET A 1 7.13 -14.90 6.66
N THR A 2 5.83 -14.85 6.97
CA THR A 2 5.28 -15.19 8.29
C THR A 2 4.92 -16.67 8.41
N TRP A 3 5.19 -17.26 9.58
CA TRP A 3 5.05 -18.69 9.90
C TRP A 3 3.65 -19.29 9.65
N HIS A 4 2.59 -18.48 9.64
CA HIS A 4 1.21 -18.94 9.40
C HIS A 4 0.96 -19.47 7.97
N ASN A 5 1.74 -19.05 6.97
CA ASN A 5 1.46 -19.38 5.57
C ASN A 5 1.88 -20.81 5.16
N LEU A 6 2.80 -21.45 5.87
CA LEU A 6 3.29 -22.79 5.49
C LEU A 6 2.24 -23.90 5.71
N LEU A 7 1.37 -23.74 6.72
CA LEU A 7 0.37 -24.74 7.11
C LEU A 7 -0.92 -24.69 6.25
N ASP A 8 -1.28 -23.52 5.71
CA ASP A 8 -2.56 -23.29 4.98
C ASP A 8 -2.42 -23.50 3.45
N GLY A 9 -1.20 -23.67 2.94
CA GLY A 9 -0.96 -23.91 1.51
C GLY A 9 -1.40 -22.79 0.56
N ARG A 10 -1.74 -21.61 1.11
CA ARG A 10 -2.00 -20.38 0.35
C ARG A 10 -0.73 -19.90 -0.34
N GLY A 11 -0.85 -19.36 -1.56
CA GLY A 11 0.27 -18.81 -2.33
C GLY A 11 1.12 -19.83 -3.11
N ARG A 12 0.74 -21.11 -3.17
CA ARG A 12 1.47 -22.14 -3.96
C ARG A 12 1.28 -22.02 -5.46
N PHE A 13 0.13 -21.50 -5.91
CA PHE A 13 -0.18 -21.35 -7.33
C PHE A 13 -0.10 -19.89 -7.74
N PRO A 14 0.56 -19.58 -8.86
CA PRO A 14 0.50 -18.23 -9.41
C PRO A 14 -0.96 -17.90 -9.79
N PRO A 15 -1.40 -16.65 -9.60
CA PRO A 15 -2.73 -16.25 -9.99
C PRO A 15 -2.91 -16.45 -11.49
N LYS A 16 -4.10 -16.89 -11.92
CA LYS A 16 -4.43 -17.11 -13.34
C LYS A 16 -4.21 -15.89 -14.22
N ASN A 17 -4.27 -14.70 -13.61
CA ASN A 17 -4.12 -13.41 -14.28
C ASN A 17 -2.68 -12.88 -14.21
N LYS A 18 -1.70 -13.71 -13.84
CA LYS A 18 -0.29 -13.31 -13.82
C LYS A 18 0.21 -13.14 -15.25
N LEU A 19 0.65 -11.93 -15.60
CA LEU A 19 1.29 -11.66 -16.88
C LEU A 19 2.64 -12.37 -16.98
N SER A 20 3.06 -12.67 -18.22
CA SER A 20 4.43 -13.12 -18.48
C SER A 20 5.43 -11.99 -18.19
N GLU A 21 6.67 -12.34 -17.86
CA GLU A 21 7.72 -11.34 -17.59
C GLU A 21 7.93 -10.40 -18.79
N ASN A 22 7.88 -10.96 -20.01
CA ASN A 22 7.97 -10.19 -21.24
C ASN A 22 6.80 -9.21 -21.39
N ALA A 23 5.57 -9.66 -21.14
CA ALA A 23 4.41 -8.77 -21.18
C ALA A 23 4.50 -7.64 -20.15
N HIS A 24 5.02 -7.94 -18.95
CA HIS A 24 5.22 -6.96 -17.90
C HIS A 24 6.21 -5.86 -18.32
N GLU A 25 7.36 -6.24 -18.90
CA GLU A 25 8.35 -5.26 -19.34
C GLU A 25 7.81 -4.36 -20.46
N LEU A 26 7.04 -4.91 -21.40
CA LEU A 26 6.43 -4.11 -22.48
C LEU A 26 5.46 -3.05 -21.97
N VAL A 27 4.67 -3.40 -20.95
CA VAL A 27 3.76 -2.44 -20.31
C VAL A 27 4.57 -1.37 -19.58
N LEU A 28 5.61 -1.75 -18.84
CA LEU A 28 6.46 -0.80 -18.11
C LEU A 28 7.20 0.17 -19.03
N GLU A 29 7.79 -0.34 -20.12
CA GLU A 29 8.49 0.49 -21.10
C GLU A 29 7.55 1.53 -21.69
N HIS A 30 6.33 1.15 -22.04
CA HIS A 30 5.32 2.08 -22.55
C HIS A 30 4.90 3.13 -21.51
N ILE A 31 4.65 2.73 -20.26
CA ILE A 31 4.28 3.65 -19.18
C ILE A 31 5.36 4.71 -18.96
N ARG A 32 6.64 4.33 -19.03
CA ARG A 32 7.78 5.25 -18.87
C ARG A 32 7.86 6.31 -19.98
N LEU A 33 7.25 6.07 -21.14
CA LEU A 33 7.20 7.01 -22.27
C LEU A 33 6.01 7.98 -22.19
N LEU A 34 5.04 7.73 -21.30
CA LEU A 34 3.93 8.66 -21.10
C LEU A 34 4.44 9.92 -20.38
N PRO A 35 3.89 11.11 -20.70
CA PRO A 35 4.15 12.31 -19.93
C PRO A 35 3.53 12.16 -18.53
N LEU A 36 4.39 12.17 -17.51
CA LEU A 36 4.04 12.01 -16.11
C LEU A 36 4.16 13.35 -15.40
N THR A 37 3.15 13.71 -14.61
CA THR A 37 3.15 14.88 -13.74
C THR A 37 3.35 14.45 -12.29
N PRO A 38 4.17 15.18 -11.51
CA PRO A 38 4.24 14.99 -10.07
C PRO A 38 2.85 15.09 -9.44
N ALA A 39 2.56 14.22 -8.50
CA ALA A 39 1.28 14.23 -7.83
C ALA A 39 1.20 15.38 -6.82
N HIS A 40 0.57 16.49 -7.22
CA HIS A 40 0.47 17.74 -6.44
C HIS A 40 -0.13 17.59 -5.03
N TYR A 41 -0.91 16.53 -4.78
CA TYR A 41 -1.61 16.26 -3.52
C TYR A 41 -1.08 15.04 -2.75
N VAL A 42 0.11 14.57 -3.09
CA VAL A 42 0.65 13.37 -2.46
C VAL A 42 1.38 13.72 -1.17
N ARG A 43 1.16 12.88 -0.14
CA ARG A 43 1.83 12.98 1.16
C ARG A 43 3.35 13.04 0.94
N HIS A 44 4.08 13.78 1.76
CA HIS A 44 5.49 14.10 1.51
C HIS A 44 6.44 12.90 1.28
N ASN A 45 6.01 11.68 1.62
CA ASN A 45 6.76 10.43 1.50
C ASN A 45 6.26 9.50 0.37
N SER A 46 5.61 10.00 -0.68
CA SER A 46 5.16 9.11 -1.76
C SER A 46 5.67 9.54 -3.12
N THR A 47 6.21 8.55 -3.82
CA THR A 47 6.80 8.61 -5.18
C THR A 47 5.76 8.58 -6.29
N ARG A 48 4.47 8.75 -5.95
CA ARG A 48 3.38 8.63 -6.91
C ARG A 48 3.44 9.75 -7.94
N VAL A 49 3.31 9.36 -9.20
CA VAL A 49 3.18 10.24 -10.35
C VAL A 49 1.88 9.95 -11.08
N TYR A 50 1.28 10.97 -11.67
CA TYR A 50 0.07 10.82 -12.47
C TYR A 50 0.39 10.94 -13.95
N VAL A 51 -0.37 10.25 -14.79
CA VAL A 51 -0.37 10.56 -16.23
C VAL A 51 -1.03 11.91 -16.43
N GLU A 52 -0.48 12.74 -17.33
CA GLU A 52 -1.07 14.03 -17.68
C GLU A 52 -2.55 13.90 -18.09
N GLY A 53 -3.38 14.87 -17.68
CA GLY A 53 -4.83 14.83 -17.91
C GLY A 53 -5.27 14.86 -19.38
N ASN A 54 -4.35 15.13 -20.31
CA ASN A 54 -4.56 15.09 -21.77
C ASN A 54 -4.49 13.66 -22.37
N ILE A 55 -4.16 12.66 -21.56
CA ILE A 55 -4.09 11.24 -21.95
C ILE A 55 -5.09 10.45 -21.12
N SER A 56 -6.20 10.07 -21.76
CA SER A 56 -7.15 9.13 -21.18
C SER A 56 -6.59 7.70 -21.19
N GLN A 57 -7.13 6.84 -20.33
CA GLN A 57 -6.78 5.41 -20.29
C GLN A 57 -6.93 4.74 -21.66
N ALA A 58 -7.99 5.05 -22.40
CA ALA A 58 -8.22 4.53 -23.74
C ALA A 58 -7.15 5.01 -24.74
N LYS A 59 -6.73 6.27 -24.65
CA LYS A 59 -5.65 6.82 -25.50
C LYS A 59 -4.31 6.19 -25.15
N ALA A 60 -4.01 6.03 -23.86
CA ALA A 60 -2.80 5.36 -23.40
C ALA A 60 -2.70 3.92 -23.92
N TYR A 61 -3.82 3.18 -23.94
CA TYR A 61 -3.87 1.82 -24.45
C TYR A 61 -3.68 1.74 -25.98
N ARG A 62 -4.31 2.63 -26.74
CA ARG A 62 -4.10 2.69 -28.20
C ARG A 62 -2.62 2.95 -28.55
N LEU A 63 -1.96 3.82 -27.80
CA LEU A 63 -0.53 4.11 -27.98
C LEU A 63 0.32 2.88 -27.63
N TYR A 64 -0.07 2.13 -26.59
CA TYR A 64 0.59 0.87 -26.21
C TYR A 64 0.49 -0.18 -27.32
N GLU A 65 -0.73 -0.41 -27.84
CA GLU A 65 -0.95 -1.37 -28.94
C GLU A 65 -0.10 -1.01 -30.16
N ALA A 66 -0.07 0.26 -30.55
CA ALA A 66 0.76 0.73 -31.64
C ALA A 66 2.26 0.48 -31.39
N SER A 67 2.74 0.76 -30.17
CA SER A 67 4.13 0.53 -29.77
C SER A 67 4.50 -0.95 -29.78
N ALA A 68 3.66 -1.82 -29.20
CA ALA A 68 3.88 -3.26 -29.18
C ALA A 68 3.89 -3.86 -30.60
N LEU A 69 2.94 -3.47 -31.44
CA LEU A 69 2.87 -3.92 -32.83
C LEU A 69 4.09 -3.47 -33.64
N SER A 70 4.59 -2.25 -33.43
CA SER A 70 5.81 -1.76 -34.09
C SER A 70 7.05 -2.60 -33.76
N LYS A 71 7.05 -3.28 -32.62
CA LYS A 71 8.11 -4.18 -32.14
C LYS A 71 7.87 -5.65 -32.52
N ASN A 72 6.88 -5.94 -33.36
CA ASN A 72 6.41 -7.29 -33.68
C ASN A 72 6.01 -8.10 -32.43
N GLN A 73 5.50 -7.44 -31.40
CA GLN A 73 5.03 -8.07 -30.18
C GLN A 73 3.51 -7.98 -30.09
N GLN A 74 2.90 -9.05 -29.60
CA GLN A 74 1.46 -9.09 -29.37
C GLN A 74 1.13 -8.31 -28.09
N PRO A 75 0.30 -7.27 -28.16
CA PRO A 75 -0.14 -6.57 -26.95
C PRO A 75 -1.06 -7.47 -26.13
N GLU A 76 -0.92 -7.42 -24.81
CA GLU A 76 -1.83 -8.13 -23.92
C GLU A 76 -3.23 -7.52 -23.99
N ARG A 77 -4.27 -8.39 -24.01
CA ARG A 77 -5.70 -8.04 -24.23
C ARG A 77 -6.28 -7.00 -23.27
N GLN A 78 -5.55 -6.68 -22.22
CA GLN A 78 -5.93 -5.68 -21.26
C GLN A 78 -4.66 -5.04 -20.72
N MET A 79 -4.53 -3.71 -20.85
CA MET A 79 -3.74 -2.96 -19.89
C MET A 79 -4.48 -3.11 -18.56
N LEU A 80 -4.17 -4.17 -17.81
CA LEU A 80 -4.52 -4.21 -16.40
C LEU A 80 -3.66 -3.12 -15.79
N VAL A 81 -4.25 -1.94 -15.74
CA VAL A 81 -3.73 -0.77 -15.10
C VAL A 81 -3.62 -1.11 -13.61
N TYR A 82 -2.52 -1.77 -13.25
CA TYR A 82 -1.87 -1.57 -11.98
C TYR A 82 -1.17 -0.20 -12.08
N PHE A 83 -1.95 0.89 -12.16
CA PHE A 83 -1.45 2.15 -11.62
C PHE A 83 -1.35 1.89 -10.13
N TYR A 84 -0.16 1.55 -9.66
CA TYR A 84 0.47 2.07 -8.44
C TYR A 84 1.83 1.39 -8.35
N THR A 85 2.86 2.24 -8.40
CA THR A 85 4.28 1.97 -8.15
C THR A 85 4.50 0.91 -7.08
N TRP A 86 4.90 -0.29 -7.48
CA TRP A 86 5.80 -1.12 -6.66
C TRP A 86 7.21 -0.67 -7.00
N ASP A 87 7.55 0.55 -6.57
CA ASP A 87 8.96 0.82 -6.33
C ASP A 87 9.29 0.18 -4.99
N LYS A 88 10.25 -0.75 -4.99
CA LYS A 88 10.72 -1.38 -3.75
C LYS A 88 11.53 -0.40 -2.90
N SER A 89 11.86 0.78 -3.41
CA SER A 89 12.55 1.83 -2.66
C SER A 89 11.71 2.40 -1.50
N ASP A 90 10.37 2.40 -1.61
CA ASP A 90 9.47 2.95 -0.58
C ASP A 90 9.32 2.03 0.65
N GLN A 91 9.97 0.87 0.68
CA GLN A 91 9.86 -0.07 1.81
C GLN A 91 10.71 0.31 3.02
N ASP A 92 11.85 0.97 2.85
CA ASP A 92 12.76 1.25 3.98
C ASP A 92 12.18 2.30 4.93
N ASP A 93 11.68 3.43 4.40
CA ASP A 93 11.11 4.50 5.22
C ASP A 93 9.79 4.07 5.90
N GLN A 94 8.99 3.25 5.21
CA GLN A 94 7.74 2.70 5.77
C GLN A 94 8.01 1.61 6.81
N GLN A 95 9.09 0.85 6.69
CA GLN A 95 9.47 -0.17 7.65
C GLN A 95 9.91 0.46 8.97
N ASP A 96 10.66 1.56 8.93
CA ASP A 96 11.10 2.28 10.13
C ASP A 96 9.94 3.00 10.85
N GLU A 97 9.03 3.62 10.11
CA GLU A 97 7.81 4.21 10.68
C GLU A 97 6.90 3.12 11.28
N TYR A 98 6.78 1.97 10.61
CA TYR A 98 6.04 0.81 11.10
C TYR A 98 6.69 0.19 12.35
N ASN A 99 8.01 0.02 12.37
CA ASN A 99 8.77 -0.46 13.52
C ASN A 99 8.60 0.50 14.71
N THR A 100 8.67 1.81 14.45
CA THR A 100 8.43 2.86 15.45
C THR A 100 7.00 2.76 16.01
N HIS A 101 6.00 2.52 15.17
CA HIS A 101 4.62 2.29 15.61
C HIS A 101 4.49 1.05 16.51
N LEU A 102 5.12 -0.07 16.14
CA LEU A 102 5.12 -1.29 16.96
C LEU A 102 5.75 -1.05 18.34
N ILE A 103 6.90 -0.38 18.40
CA ILE A 103 7.58 -0.02 19.66
C ILE A 103 6.67 0.86 20.53
N ARG A 104 6.05 1.90 19.96
CA ARG A 104 5.14 2.79 20.70
C ARG A 104 3.92 2.04 21.22
N LYS A 105 3.36 1.14 20.41
CA LYS A 105 2.21 0.31 20.77
C LYS A 105 2.53 -0.65 21.91
N ASP A 106 3.70 -1.30 21.87
CA ASP A 106 4.13 -2.21 22.93
C ASP A 106 4.47 -1.45 24.21
N ARG A 107 5.06 -0.26 24.11
CA ARG A 107 5.30 0.61 25.26
C ARG A 107 3.99 1.03 25.94
N ALA A 108 3.01 1.50 25.17
CA ALA A 108 1.71 1.90 25.69
C ALA A 108 0.97 0.72 26.36
N ARG A 109 1.09 -0.49 25.81
CA ARG A 109 0.55 -1.71 26.44
C ARG A 109 1.26 -2.07 27.74
N ALA A 110 2.58 -1.97 27.77
CA ALA A 110 3.38 -2.24 28.97
C ALA A 110 3.06 -1.24 30.09
N GLU A 111 2.96 0.05 29.75
CA GLU A 111 2.55 1.11 30.68
C GLU A 111 1.13 0.85 31.22
N LYS A 112 0.17 0.51 30.34
CA LYS A 112 -1.19 0.13 30.77
C LYS A 112 -1.19 -1.06 31.75
N ILE A 113 -0.46 -2.13 31.43
CA ILE A 113 -0.39 -3.32 32.29
C ILE A 113 0.22 -2.96 33.65
N LYS A 114 1.27 -2.15 33.67
CA LYS A 114 1.89 -1.67 34.89
C LYS A 114 0.89 -0.87 35.75
N ASP A 115 0.15 0.04 35.15
CA ASP A 115 -0.84 0.86 35.86
C ASP A 115 -2.03 0.02 36.35
N GLU A 116 -2.41 -1.02 35.61
CA GLU A 116 -3.40 -2.01 36.04
C GLU A 116 -2.91 -2.77 37.29
N GLU A 117 -1.69 -3.31 37.28
CA GLU A 117 -1.07 -4.03 38.40
C GLU A 117 -0.90 -3.15 39.64
N LEU A 118 -0.44 -1.91 39.45
CA LEU A 118 -0.30 -0.94 40.53
C LEU A 118 -1.65 -0.57 41.15
N SER A 119 -2.71 -0.47 40.34
CA SER A 119 -4.06 -0.17 40.87
C SER A 119 -4.67 -1.32 41.67
N LYS A 120 -4.25 -2.57 41.42
CA LYS A 120 -4.67 -3.74 42.22
C LYS A 120 -4.09 -3.71 43.64
N THR A 121 -2.90 -3.14 43.80
CA THR A 121 -2.15 -3.14 45.07
C THR A 121 -2.27 -1.82 45.83
N ASN A 122 -2.38 -0.69 45.13
CA ASN A 122 -2.48 0.63 45.71
C ASN A 122 -3.92 1.16 45.74
N LYS A 123 -4.54 1.22 46.93
CA LYS A 123 -5.91 1.70 47.14
C LYS A 123 -6.15 3.18 46.84
N THR A 124 -5.09 3.98 46.65
CA THR A 124 -5.21 5.41 46.30
C THR A 124 -5.19 5.67 44.80
N MET A 125 -5.06 4.62 43.96
CA MET A 125 -4.93 4.75 42.52
C MET A 125 -5.97 3.88 41.81
N MET A 126 -6.63 4.45 40.81
CA MET A 126 -7.64 3.76 39.99
C MET A 126 -7.30 3.94 38.52
N THR A 127 -7.31 2.85 37.75
CA THR A 127 -7.00 2.86 36.32
C THR A 127 -8.28 2.62 35.52
N ALA A 128 -8.60 3.50 34.57
CA ALA A 128 -9.75 3.37 33.68
C ALA A 128 -9.28 3.35 32.22
N CYS A 129 -9.78 2.37 31.44
CA CYS A 129 -9.43 2.22 30.03
C CYS A 129 -10.70 2.32 29.19
N PHE A 130 -10.81 3.37 28.37
CA PHE A 130 -11.96 3.59 27.51
C PHE A 130 -11.64 3.17 26.07
N ASP A 131 -12.54 2.42 25.45
CA ASP A 131 -12.52 2.20 24.01
C ASP A 131 -13.28 3.35 23.33
N LEU A 132 -12.54 4.25 22.67
CA LEU A 132 -13.10 5.43 22.02
C LEU A 132 -13.53 5.16 20.57
N GLN A 133 -13.37 3.93 20.07
CA GLN A 133 -13.71 3.58 18.67
C GLN A 133 -15.22 3.58 18.39
N ALA A 134 -16.06 3.69 19.42
CA ALA A 134 -17.53 3.68 19.31
C ALA A 134 -18.21 4.94 19.88
N ILE A 135 -17.47 6.05 20.06
CA ILE A 135 -18.05 7.30 20.57
C ILE A 135 -18.49 8.18 19.41
N LEU A 136 -19.79 8.24 19.17
CA LEU A 136 -20.39 9.26 18.31
C LEU A 136 -20.48 10.57 19.10
N PHE A 137 -19.85 11.62 18.59
CA PHE A 137 -20.00 12.95 19.17
C PHE A 137 -21.46 13.40 19.04
N SER A 138 -22.06 13.86 20.13
CA SER A 138 -23.37 14.52 20.09
C SER A 138 -23.27 15.74 19.19
N PRO A 139 -24.25 15.99 18.29
CA PRO A 139 -24.30 17.25 17.56
C PRO A 139 -24.35 18.40 18.57
N VAL A 140 -23.63 19.47 18.24
CA VAL A 140 -23.64 20.73 19.00
C VAL A 140 -25.06 21.31 18.89
N ILE A 141 -25.67 21.63 20.03
CA ILE A 141 -26.95 22.35 20.12
C ILE A 141 -26.68 23.84 19.92
#